data_AF-A0A7V8XPV1-F1
#
_entry.id   AF-A0A7V8XPV1-F1
#
_cell.length_a   1.000
_cell.length_b   1.000
_cell.length_c   1.000
_cell.angle_alpha   90.00
_cell.angle_beta   90.00
_cell.angle_gamma   90.00
#
_symmetry.space_group_name_H-M   'P 1'
#
loop_
_entity.id
_entity.type
_entity.pdbx_description
1 polymer ?
#
loop_
_entity_poly.entity_id
_entity_poly.type
_entity_poly.pdbx_seq_one_letter_code
_entity_poly.pdbx_strand_id
1 'polypeptide(L)'
;MALSERESWLLNFYRNSELHGALLMGRLARTMREDDLLVEMTAHCATEARHAAMLSRTIASAGANLDPTIPPIQEHYSEAGGVPGTLLEILVLSETLERRVRESYHRHLVHESPHPAAAETIGAIVAEMEAKHFAEHAGWIEGALGRLDPGAVDAARRKWQAVDANVAARLERGLDEQFGNRTP
;
A
#
# COMPACT_ATOMS: atom_id res chain seq x y z
N MET A 1 2.15 -26.55 -0.97
CA MET A 1 3.25 -26.23 -1.89
C MET A 1 4.11 -25.17 -1.20
N ALA A 2 5.39 -25.02 -1.54
CA ALA A 2 6.18 -23.91 -0.98
C ALA A 2 5.94 -22.64 -1.82
N LEU A 3 6.09 -21.47 -1.19
CA LEU A 3 6.14 -20.20 -1.92
C LEU A 3 7.35 -20.19 -2.85
N SER A 4 7.21 -19.62 -4.04
CA SER A 4 8.38 -19.29 -4.86
C SER A 4 9.20 -18.18 -4.20
N GLU A 5 10.48 -18.04 -4.56
CA GLU A 5 11.32 -16.96 -4.03
C GLU A 5 10.72 -15.58 -4.31
N ARG A 6 10.25 -15.36 -5.54
CA ARG A 6 9.57 -14.12 -5.96
C ARG A 6 8.32 -13.87 -5.13
N GLU A 7 7.47 -14.88 -4.96
CA GLU A 7 6.23 -14.72 -4.19
C GLU A 7 6.51 -14.47 -2.71
N SER A 8 7.51 -15.13 -2.13
CA SER A 8 7.98 -14.87 -0.77
C SER A 8 8.49 -13.43 -0.62
N TRP A 9 9.23 -12.92 -1.62
CA TRP A 9 9.69 -11.53 -1.62
C TRP A 9 8.51 -10.55 -1.70
N LEU A 10 7.57 -10.79 -2.63
CA LEU A 10 6.39 -9.93 -2.82
C LEU A 10 5.51 -9.88 -1.58
N LEU A 11 5.25 -11.02 -0.94
CA LEU A 11 4.46 -11.05 0.29
C LEU A 11 5.13 -10.27 1.42
N ASN A 12 6.47 -10.34 1.55
CA ASN A 12 7.20 -9.53 2.52
C ASN A 12 7.19 -8.04 2.15
N PHE A 13 7.34 -7.70 0.87
CA PHE A 13 7.22 -6.33 0.36
C PHE A 13 5.84 -5.72 0.69
N TYR A 14 4.76 -6.45 0.43
CA TYR A 14 3.40 -6.04 0.80
C TYR A 14 3.24 -5.92 2.31
N ARG A 15 3.66 -6.94 3.06
CA ARG A 15 3.59 -6.96 4.52
C ARG A 15 4.29 -5.75 5.14
N ASN A 16 5.46 -5.38 4.64
CA ASN A 16 6.22 -4.24 5.13
C ASN A 16 5.56 -2.92 4.73
N SER A 17 4.96 -2.85 3.53
CA SER A 17 4.21 -1.68 3.05
C SER A 17 2.96 -1.39 3.88
N GLU A 18 2.17 -2.42 4.17
CA GLU A 18 0.98 -2.37 5.04
C GLU A 18 1.37 -1.95 6.48
N LEU A 19 2.42 -2.56 7.05
CA LEU A 19 2.88 -2.19 8.38
C LEU A 19 3.37 -0.73 8.44
N HIS A 20 4.07 -0.27 7.39
CA HIS A 20 4.51 1.12 7.30
C HIS A 20 3.30 2.08 7.26
N GLY A 21 2.27 1.77 6.46
CA GLY A 21 1.01 2.52 6.40
C GLY A 21 0.36 2.63 7.78
N ALA A 22 0.23 1.50 8.49
CA ALA A 22 -0.30 1.47 9.85
C ALA A 22 0.46 2.39 10.81
N LEU A 23 1.79 2.31 10.82
CA LEU A 23 2.64 3.12 11.70
C LEU A 23 2.55 4.62 11.38
N LEU A 24 2.46 4.98 10.09
CA LEU A 24 2.26 6.36 9.66
C LEU A 24 0.92 6.90 10.15
N MET A 25 -0.18 6.17 9.91
CA MET A 25 -1.52 6.60 10.33
C MET A 25 -1.64 6.70 11.85
N GLY A 26 -1.09 5.74 12.60
CA GLY A 26 -1.04 5.82 14.05
C GLY A 26 -0.22 7.01 14.57
N ARG A 27 0.84 7.42 13.85
CA ARG A 27 1.60 8.63 14.18
C ARG A 27 0.78 9.89 13.93
N LEU A 28 0.08 9.98 12.79
CA LEU A 28 -0.77 11.12 12.44
C LEU A 28 -1.96 11.26 13.39
N ALA A 29 -2.60 10.14 13.75
CA ALA A 29 -3.68 10.12 14.74
C ALA A 29 -3.25 10.63 16.13
N ARG A 30 -1.94 10.75 16.41
CA ARG A 30 -1.45 11.35 17.66
C ARG A 30 -1.13 12.84 17.55
N THR A 31 -1.15 13.41 16.35
CA THR A 31 -0.78 14.81 16.09
C THR A 31 -1.94 15.66 15.59
N MET A 32 -2.98 15.05 15.01
CA MET A 32 -4.19 15.74 14.56
C MET A 32 -5.04 16.24 15.73
N ARG A 33 -5.93 17.20 15.44
CA ARG A 33 -6.84 17.81 16.43
C ARG A 33 -8.31 17.72 16.04
N GLU A 34 -8.63 17.46 14.78
CA GLU A 34 -10.00 17.25 14.35
C GLU A 34 -10.47 15.84 14.73
N ASP A 35 -11.51 15.75 15.57
CA ASP A 35 -12.01 14.48 16.12
C ASP A 35 -12.44 13.48 15.04
N ASP A 36 -13.01 13.95 13.93
CA ASP A 36 -13.41 13.10 12.81
C ASP A 36 -12.20 12.49 12.10
N LEU A 37 -11.15 13.27 11.83
CA LEU A 37 -9.91 12.74 11.25
C LEU A 37 -9.19 11.77 12.19
N LEU A 38 -9.26 12.00 13.50
CA LEU A 38 -8.69 11.09 14.49
C LEU A 38 -9.34 9.70 14.46
N VAL A 39 -10.67 9.66 14.36
CA VAL A 39 -11.43 8.39 14.24
C VAL A 39 -11.00 7.65 12.97
N GLU A 40 -10.98 8.35 11.84
CA GLU A 40 -10.65 7.75 10.54
C GLU A 40 -9.21 7.25 10.46
N MET A 41 -8.23 8.05 10.89
CA MET A 41 -6.82 7.64 10.90
C MET A 41 -6.58 6.46 11.86
N THR A 42 -7.28 6.41 13.00
CA THR A 42 -7.17 5.28 13.94
C THR A 42 -7.76 4.01 13.33
N ALA A 43 -8.92 4.10 12.68
CA ALA A 43 -9.54 2.97 11.99
C ALA A 43 -8.69 2.47 10.81
N HIS A 44 -8.11 3.40 10.03
CA HIS A 44 -7.18 3.08 8.96
C HIS A 44 -5.93 2.38 9.52
N CYS A 45 -5.29 2.93 10.56
CA CYS A 45 -4.16 2.30 11.24
C CYS A 45 -4.45 0.85 11.66
N ALA A 46 -5.62 0.60 12.24
CA ALA A 46 -6.02 -0.74 12.67
C ALA A 46 -6.23 -1.70 11.48
N THR A 47 -6.75 -1.19 10.36
CA THR A 47 -6.95 -1.95 9.12
C THR A 47 -5.62 -2.44 8.56
N GLU A 48 -4.70 -1.51 8.29
CA GLU A 48 -3.39 -1.80 7.69
C GLU A 48 -2.54 -2.72 8.61
N ALA A 49 -2.61 -2.52 9.93
CA ALA A 49 -1.94 -3.41 10.89
C ALA A 49 -2.47 -4.85 10.82
N ARG A 50 -3.79 -5.00 10.62
CA ARG A 50 -4.41 -6.32 10.45
C ARG A 50 -4.02 -6.94 9.12
N HIS A 51 -3.97 -6.18 8.02
CA HIS A 51 -3.51 -6.66 6.71
C HIS A 51 -2.05 -7.14 6.77
N ALA A 52 -1.15 -6.36 7.40
CA ALA A 52 0.22 -6.77 7.65
C ALA A 52 0.30 -8.07 8.48
N ALA A 53 -0.56 -8.23 9.49
CA ALA A 53 -0.63 -9.44 10.30
C ALA A 53 -1.18 -10.65 9.52
N MET A 54 -2.15 -10.44 8.62
CA MET A 54 -2.65 -11.49 7.72
C MET A 54 -1.52 -12.00 6.83
N LEU A 55 -0.83 -11.10 6.13
CA LEU A 55 0.32 -11.45 5.28
C LEU A 55 1.43 -12.15 6.08
N SER A 56 1.72 -11.67 7.29
CA SER A 56 2.73 -12.30 8.17
C SER A 56 2.37 -13.75 8.52
N ARG A 57 1.09 -14.02 8.83
CA ARG A 57 0.62 -15.39 9.11
C ARG A 57 0.71 -16.27 7.86
N THR A 58 0.40 -15.72 6.70
CA THR A 58 0.44 -16.46 5.43
C THR A 58 1.86 -16.86 5.04
N ILE A 59 2.82 -15.93 5.15
CA ILE A 59 4.25 -16.21 4.94
C ILE A 59 4.71 -17.33 5.89
N ALA A 60 4.45 -17.17 7.19
CA ALA A 60 4.89 -18.14 8.20
C ALA A 60 4.24 -19.52 8.01
N SER A 61 2.93 -19.56 7.71
CA SER A 61 2.20 -20.82 7.51
C SER A 61 2.62 -21.56 6.23
N ALA A 62 3.13 -20.82 5.24
CA ALA A 62 3.72 -21.41 4.04
C ALA A 62 5.19 -21.84 4.22
N GLY A 63 5.76 -21.68 5.43
CA GLY A 63 7.13 -22.08 5.77
C GLY A 63 8.21 -21.12 5.26
N ALA A 64 7.85 -19.91 4.83
CA ALA A 64 8.79 -18.88 4.42
C ALA A 64 9.19 -17.98 5.59
N ASN A 65 10.32 -17.28 5.44
CA ASN A 65 10.82 -16.35 6.45
C ASN A 65 10.13 -14.99 6.32
N LEU A 66 9.83 -14.39 7.48
CA LEU A 66 9.50 -12.97 7.57
C LEU A 66 10.80 -12.18 7.43
N ASP A 67 10.86 -11.33 6.42
CA ASP A 67 12.01 -10.48 6.13
C ASP A 67 11.64 -9.00 6.34
N PRO A 68 11.97 -8.43 7.51
CA PRO A 68 11.71 -7.02 7.80
C PRO A 68 12.67 -6.07 7.07
N THR A 69 13.67 -6.58 6.34
CA THR A 69 14.68 -5.78 5.65
C THR A 69 14.27 -5.39 4.23
N ILE A 70 13.26 -6.05 3.66
CA ILE A 70 12.70 -5.68 2.36
C ILE A 70 12.06 -4.29 2.47
N PRO A 71 12.50 -3.31 1.67
CA PRO A 71 12.00 -1.93 1.80
C PRO A 71 10.52 -1.87 1.43
N PRO A 72 9.69 -1.17 2.21
CA PRO A 72 8.28 -0.95 1.88
C PRO A 72 8.15 0.02 0.69
N ILE A 73 7.01 0.01 0.01
CA ILE A 73 6.77 0.87 -1.17
C ILE A 73 7.00 2.36 -0.90
N GLN A 74 6.72 2.81 0.33
CA GLN A 74 6.85 4.19 0.77
C GLN A 74 8.31 4.70 0.69
N GLU A 75 9.30 3.84 0.87
CA GLU A 75 10.72 4.22 0.72
C GLU A 75 11.04 4.55 -0.73
N HIS A 76 10.55 3.75 -1.68
CA HIS A 76 10.73 4.02 -3.11
C HIS A 76 10.09 5.33 -3.56
N TYR A 77 8.94 5.69 -2.97
CA TYR A 77 8.30 6.99 -3.22
C TYR A 77 9.08 8.14 -2.60
N SER A 78 9.61 7.96 -1.39
CA SER A 78 10.42 8.98 -0.71
C SER A 78 11.73 9.25 -1.46
N GLU A 79 12.37 8.21 -2.01
CA GLU A 79 13.56 8.34 -2.85
C GLU A 79 13.30 9.13 -4.13
N ALA A 80 12.15 8.89 -4.78
CA ALA A 80 11.84 9.47 -6.08
C ALA A 80 11.18 10.85 -6.00
N GLY A 81 10.36 11.11 -4.96
CA GLY A 81 9.53 12.30 -4.81
C GLY A 81 9.87 13.20 -3.61
N GLY A 82 10.82 12.77 -2.78
CA GLY A 82 11.13 13.38 -1.48
C GLY A 82 10.18 12.94 -0.37
N VAL A 83 10.48 13.29 0.88
CA VAL A 83 9.60 13.01 2.03
C VAL A 83 8.44 14.03 2.03
N PRO A 84 7.17 13.61 2.14
CA PRO A 84 6.04 14.55 2.18
C PRO A 84 6.13 15.43 3.44
N GLY A 85 6.13 16.75 3.24
CA GLY A 85 6.38 17.73 4.32
C GLY A 85 5.12 18.31 4.96
N THR A 86 3.95 18.04 4.39
CA THR A 86 2.67 18.61 4.82
C THR A 86 1.59 17.53 4.91
N LEU A 87 0.54 17.78 5.71
CA LEU A 87 -0.61 16.88 5.78
C LEU A 87 -1.24 16.66 4.40
N LEU A 88 -1.33 17.72 3.57
CA LEU A 88 -1.81 17.64 2.20
C LEU A 88 -0.98 16.64 1.37
N GLU A 89 0.35 16.76 1.37
CA GLU A 89 1.20 15.83 0.63
C GLU A 89 1.08 14.40 1.15
N ILE A 90 0.92 14.21 2.46
CA ILE A 90 0.72 12.90 3.08
C ILE A 90 -0.60 12.27 2.63
N LEU A 91 -1.70 13.02 2.65
CA LEU A 91 -3.02 12.53 2.24
C LEU A 91 -3.05 12.17 0.75
N VAL A 92 -2.50 13.03 -0.11
CA VAL A 92 -2.40 12.75 -1.56
C VAL A 92 -1.50 11.56 -1.86
N LEU A 93 -0.36 11.44 -1.17
CA LEU A 93 0.51 10.28 -1.31
C LEU A 93 -0.20 9.00 -0.84
N SER A 94 -0.96 9.07 0.25
CA SER A 94 -1.73 7.92 0.77
C SER A 94 -2.78 7.46 -0.24
N GLU A 95 -3.57 8.37 -0.83
CA GLU A 95 -4.51 8.07 -1.93
C GLU A 95 -3.79 7.39 -3.12
N THR A 96 -2.62 7.91 -3.49
CA THR A 96 -1.82 7.37 -4.59
C THR A 96 -1.35 5.94 -4.29
N LEU A 97 -0.90 5.70 -3.07
CA LEU A 97 -0.42 4.39 -2.62
C LEU A 97 -1.53 3.37 -2.48
N GLU A 98 -2.71 3.74 -1.94
CA GLU A 98 -3.87 2.85 -1.87
C GLU A 98 -4.22 2.29 -3.25
N ARG A 99 -4.27 3.17 -4.26
CA ARG A 99 -4.51 2.77 -5.65
C ARG A 99 -3.42 1.83 -6.16
N ARG A 100 -2.14 2.15 -5.94
CA ARG A 100 -1.00 1.32 -6.38
C ARG A 100 -0.98 -0.05 -5.71
N VAL A 101 -1.21 -0.12 -4.41
CA VAL A 101 -1.25 -1.38 -3.66
C VAL A 101 -2.38 -2.27 -4.19
N ARG A 102 -3.57 -1.72 -4.38
CA ARG A 102 -4.71 -2.44 -4.97
C ARG A 102 -4.39 -2.97 -6.37
N GLU A 103 -3.80 -2.16 -7.25
CA GLU A 103 -3.35 -2.59 -8.58
C GLU A 103 -2.32 -3.73 -8.51
N SER A 104 -1.36 -3.67 -7.57
CA SER A 104 -0.36 -4.72 -7.37
C SER A 104 -0.99 -6.02 -6.87
N TYR A 105 -1.96 -5.95 -5.94
CA TYR A 105 -2.71 -7.12 -5.49
C TYR A 105 -3.53 -7.78 -6.61
N HIS A 106 -4.25 -7.00 -7.42
CA HIS A 106 -4.95 -7.56 -8.58
C HIS A 106 -3.99 -8.24 -9.55
N ARG A 107 -2.83 -7.61 -9.84
CA ARG A 107 -1.82 -8.22 -10.70
C ARG A 107 -1.30 -9.54 -10.12
N HIS A 108 -1.02 -9.59 -8.82
CA HIS A 108 -0.61 -10.82 -8.12
C HIS A 108 -1.64 -11.94 -8.35
N LEU A 109 -2.93 -11.63 -8.14
CA LEU A 109 -4.01 -12.61 -8.27
C LEU A 109 -4.19 -13.14 -9.70
N VAL A 110 -3.93 -12.32 -10.72
CA VAL A 110 -4.15 -12.69 -12.13
C VAL A 110 -2.91 -13.32 -12.78
N HIS A 111 -1.71 -12.78 -12.52
CA HIS A 111 -0.52 -13.12 -13.28
C HIS A 111 0.39 -14.16 -12.62
N GLU A 112 0.26 -14.42 -11.31
CA GLU A 112 1.30 -15.17 -10.58
C GLU A 112 1.01 -16.66 -10.34
N SER A 113 -0.15 -17.19 -10.78
CA SER A 113 -0.64 -18.51 -10.34
C SER A 113 -0.32 -18.73 -8.84
N PRO A 114 -0.77 -17.79 -7.98
CA PRO A 114 -0.24 -17.66 -6.64
C PRO A 114 -0.45 -18.91 -5.80
N HIS A 115 0.40 -19.08 -4.80
CA HIS A 115 0.16 -20.11 -3.80
C HIS A 115 -1.26 -19.92 -3.20
N PRO A 116 -2.06 -20.98 -3.03
CA PRO A 116 -3.47 -20.84 -2.66
C PRO A 116 -3.72 -19.99 -1.41
N ALA A 117 -2.88 -20.14 -0.38
CA ALA A 117 -2.98 -19.35 0.84
C ALA A 117 -2.65 -17.85 0.62
N ALA A 118 -1.73 -17.54 -0.30
CA ALA A 118 -1.41 -16.18 -0.70
C ALA A 118 -2.59 -15.57 -1.47
N ALA A 119 -3.15 -16.31 -2.42
CA ALA A 119 -4.32 -15.92 -3.18
C ALA A 119 -5.53 -15.61 -2.29
N GLU A 120 -5.83 -16.47 -1.33
CA GLU A 120 -6.91 -16.30 -0.35
C GLU A 120 -6.68 -15.03 0.50
N THR A 121 -5.46 -14.85 1.00
CA THR A 121 -5.12 -13.70 1.85
C THR A 121 -5.23 -12.38 1.09
N ILE A 122 -4.61 -12.31 -0.08
CA ILE A 122 -4.62 -11.11 -0.93
C ILE A 122 -6.05 -10.82 -1.40
N GLY A 123 -6.81 -11.86 -1.79
CA GLY A 123 -8.21 -11.72 -2.18
C GLY A 123 -9.08 -11.15 -1.04
N ALA A 124 -8.86 -11.61 0.20
CA ALA A 124 -9.57 -11.07 1.36
C ALA A 124 -9.22 -9.60 1.64
N ILE A 125 -7.94 -9.22 1.48
CA ILE A 125 -7.51 -7.82 1.63
C ILE A 125 -8.16 -6.94 0.55
N VAL A 126 -8.09 -7.36 -0.72
CA VAL A 126 -8.71 -6.64 -1.85
C VAL A 126 -10.22 -6.47 -1.65
N ALA A 127 -10.93 -7.54 -1.27
CA ALA A 127 -12.36 -7.48 -1.03
C ALA A 127 -12.72 -6.47 0.07
N GLU A 128 -11.91 -6.35 1.12
CA GLU A 128 -12.12 -5.36 2.17
C GLU A 128 -11.81 -3.94 1.70
N MET A 129 -10.71 -3.74 0.94
CA MET A 129 -10.39 -2.44 0.34
C MET A 129 -11.57 -1.97 -0.53
N GLU A 130 -12.04 -2.84 -1.43
CA GLU A 130 -13.16 -2.55 -2.33
C GLU A 130 -14.45 -2.25 -1.56
N ALA A 131 -14.81 -3.06 -0.56
CA ALA A 131 -16.00 -2.84 0.25
C ALA A 131 -16.01 -1.46 0.94
N LYS A 132 -14.84 -0.96 1.37
CA LYS A 132 -14.70 0.38 1.96
C LYS A 132 -14.79 1.50 0.92
N HIS A 133 -14.37 1.25 -0.32
CA HIS A 133 -14.47 2.23 -1.41
C HIS A 133 -15.89 2.34 -2.01
N PHE A 134 -16.69 1.27 -2.00
CA PHE A 134 -18.06 1.28 -2.53
C PHE A 134 -19.11 1.83 -1.54
N ALA A 135 -18.75 2.03 -0.27
CA ALA A 135 -19.72 2.29 0.78
C ALA A 135 -20.35 3.69 0.76
N GLU A 136 -19.70 4.74 0.26
CA GLU A 136 -20.32 6.06 0.01
C GLU A 136 -19.27 7.00 -0.61
N HIS A 137 -19.71 7.94 -1.45
CA HIS A 137 -18.86 8.83 -2.26
C HIS A 137 -17.66 9.43 -1.49
N ALA A 138 -16.45 9.29 -2.05
CA ALA A 138 -15.21 9.90 -1.56
C ALA A 138 -14.78 9.39 -0.17
N GLY A 139 -13.88 8.38 -0.13
CA GLY A 139 -13.29 7.89 1.13
C GLY A 139 -12.74 9.03 1.99
N TRP A 140 -12.57 8.82 3.29
CA TRP A 140 -12.28 9.90 4.25
C TRP A 140 -11.08 10.80 3.87
N ILE A 141 -10.09 10.26 3.15
CA ILE A 141 -8.96 11.03 2.59
C ILE A 141 -9.45 12.07 1.58
N GLU A 142 -10.31 11.70 0.63
CA GLU A 142 -10.92 12.64 -0.31
C GLU A 142 -11.79 13.67 0.43
N GLY A 143 -12.54 13.24 1.44
CA GLY A 143 -13.29 14.14 2.32
C GLY A 143 -12.40 15.15 3.06
N ALA A 144 -11.20 14.73 3.48
CA ALA A 144 -10.20 15.60 4.11
C ALA A 144 -9.55 16.54 3.08
N LEU A 145 -9.20 16.04 1.89
CA LEU A 145 -8.64 16.83 0.79
C LEU A 145 -9.62 17.88 0.26
N GLY A 146 -10.92 17.60 0.23
CA GLY A 146 -11.97 18.54 -0.16
C GLY A 146 -12.12 19.76 0.75
N ARG A 147 -11.49 19.74 1.93
CA ARG A 147 -11.42 20.88 2.87
C ARG A 147 -10.21 21.79 2.62
N LEU A 148 -9.29 21.39 1.74
CA LEU A 148 -8.03 22.09 1.46
C LEU A 148 -8.12 22.89 0.15
N ASP A 149 -7.10 23.71 -0.12
CA ASP A 149 -7.00 24.47 -1.36
C ASP A 149 -6.97 23.54 -2.58
N PRO A 150 -7.95 23.61 -3.50
CA PRO A 150 -8.02 22.70 -4.64
C PRO A 150 -6.80 22.79 -5.56
N GLY A 151 -6.23 23.98 -5.74
CA GLY A 151 -5.06 24.19 -6.58
C GLY A 151 -3.81 23.48 -6.04
N ALA A 152 -3.61 23.54 -4.72
CA ALA A 152 -2.54 22.83 -4.03
C ALA A 152 -2.74 21.31 -4.06
N VAL A 153 -3.98 20.83 -3.86
CA VAL A 153 -4.32 19.40 -3.95
C VAL A 153 -4.02 18.88 -5.36
N ASP A 154 -4.47 19.58 -6.39
CA ASP A 154 -4.23 19.21 -7.79
C ASP A 154 -2.73 19.20 -8.15
N ALA A 155 -1.97 20.18 -7.64
CA ALA A 155 -0.53 20.23 -7.83
C ALA A 155 0.17 19.03 -7.18
N ALA A 156 -0.21 18.68 -5.95
CA ALA A 156 0.32 17.52 -5.25
C ALA A 156 -0.07 16.21 -5.96
N ARG A 157 -1.32 16.08 -6.44
CA ARG A 157 -1.78 14.90 -7.19
C ARG A 157 -0.95 14.70 -8.45
N ARG A 158 -0.73 15.76 -9.25
CA ARG A 158 0.13 15.70 -10.43
C ARG A 158 1.55 15.25 -10.10
N LYS A 159 2.15 15.80 -9.03
CA LYS A 159 3.48 15.39 -8.56
C LYS A 159 3.51 13.89 -8.23
N TRP A 160 2.61 13.43 -7.35
CA TRP A 160 2.66 12.05 -6.86
C TRP A 160 2.22 11.01 -7.89
N GLN A 161 1.36 11.37 -8.85
CA GLN A 161 1.06 10.53 -10.01
C GLN A 161 2.29 10.34 -10.91
N ALA A 162 3.07 11.39 -11.15
CA ALA A 162 4.31 11.28 -11.92
C ALA A 162 5.36 10.42 -11.20
N VAL A 163 5.46 10.57 -9.86
CA VAL A 163 6.32 9.72 -9.02
C VAL A 163 5.85 8.27 -9.06
N ASP A 164 4.55 8.00 -8.93
CA ASP A 164 3.97 6.65 -9.00
C ASP A 164 4.32 5.96 -10.31
N ALA A 165 4.12 6.63 -11.45
CA ALA A 165 4.45 6.07 -12.76
C ALA A 165 5.93 5.66 -12.86
N ASN A 166 6.85 6.49 -12.34
CA ASN A 166 8.28 6.17 -12.31
C ASN A 166 8.58 4.98 -11.38
N VAL A 167 8.08 5.04 -10.13
CA VAL A 167 8.32 4.01 -9.12
C VAL A 167 7.76 2.66 -9.56
N ALA A 168 6.54 2.63 -10.09
CA ALA A 168 5.91 1.41 -10.59
C ALA A 168 6.75 0.75 -11.68
N ALA A 169 7.20 1.53 -12.67
CA ALA A 169 8.04 1.03 -13.74
C ALA A 169 9.42 0.55 -13.23
N ARG A 170 9.99 1.22 -12.22
CA ARG A 170 11.26 0.81 -11.59
C ARG A 170 11.10 -0.51 -10.82
N LEU A 171 10.03 -0.64 -10.05
CA LEU A 171 9.74 -1.86 -9.28
C LEU A 171 9.49 -3.06 -10.19
N GLU A 172 8.73 -2.87 -11.27
CA GLU A 172 8.49 -3.94 -12.26
C GLU A 172 9.79 -4.42 -12.90
N ARG A 173 10.63 -3.49 -13.39
CA ARG A 173 11.96 -3.85 -13.92
C ARG A 173 12.84 -4.55 -12.89
N GLY A 174 12.86 -4.06 -11.65
CA GLY A 174 13.65 -4.66 -10.57
C GLY A 174 13.20 -6.09 -10.24
N LEU A 175 11.90 -6.35 -10.24
CA LEU A 175 11.35 -7.69 -10.06
C LEU A 175 11.76 -8.63 -11.20
N ASP A 176 11.69 -8.16 -12.45
CA ASP A 176 12.07 -8.95 -13.62
C ASP A 176 13.59 -9.20 -13.67
N GLU A 177 14.41 -8.24 -13.27
CA GLU A 177 15.86 -8.39 -13.17
C GLU A 177 16.27 -9.36 -12.06
N GLN A 178 15.60 -9.29 -10.90
CA GLN A 178 15.94 -10.11 -9.74
C GLN A 178 15.44 -11.56 -9.89
N PHE A 179 14.25 -11.76 -10.42
CA PHE A 179 13.59 -13.08 -10.45
C PHE A 179 13.37 -13.65 -11.87
N GLY A 180 13.82 -12.92 -12.89
CA GLY A 180 13.67 -13.27 -14.30
C GLY A 180 12.37 -12.76 -14.92
N ASN A 181 12.45 -12.33 -16.19
CA ASN A 181 11.30 -11.86 -16.95
C ASN A 181 10.34 -13.02 -17.26
N ARG A 182 9.05 -12.81 -17.01
CA ARG A 182 7.98 -13.71 -17.43
C ARG A 182 6.93 -12.93 -18.20
N THR A 183 7.30 -12.45 -19.39
CA THR A 183 6.31 -12.26 -20.44
C THR A 183 5.61 -13.61 -20.68
N PRO A 184 4.27 -13.65 -20.80
CA PRO A 184 3.55 -14.88 -21.16
C PRO A 184 4.11 -15.52 -22.45
#